data_AF-A0AAE5QD37-F1
#
_entry.id   AF-A0AAE5QD37-F1
#
_cell.length_a   1.000
_cell.length_b   1.000
_cell.length_c   1.000
_cell.angle_alpha   90.00
_cell.angle_beta   90.00
_cell.angle_gamma   90.00
#
_symmetry.space_group_name_H-M   'P 1'
#
loop_
_entity.id
_entity.type
_entity.pdbx_description
1 polymer ?
#
loop_
_entity_poly.entity_id
_entity_poly.type
_entity_poly.pdbx_seq_one_letter_code
_entity_poly.pdbx_strand_id
1 'polypeptide(L)'
;MGGENIKLKIISDMIRSSMVNNGLEQMEYDFICCIGEQLGLAQYVIDGYIEDNEIFILPGSMQSKILKFYKTALHDKNLCKNYYKWIRNSYRQGMAMGLPQKVIRKFLYDLHFCDDFSKGERIIKNYFALEK
;
A
#
# COMPACT_ATOMS: atom_id res chain seq x y z
N MET A 1 6.76 -32.03 -3.18
CA MET A 1 6.34 -31.71 -1.80
C MET A 1 7.25 -30.70 -1.07
N GLY A 2 8.50 -30.42 -1.49
CA GLY A 2 9.38 -29.47 -0.78
C GLY A 2 9.20 -27.98 -1.13
N GLY A 3 8.74 -27.65 -2.35
CA GLY A 3 8.70 -26.26 -2.84
C GLY A 3 7.62 -25.37 -2.21
N GLU A 4 6.42 -25.90 -1.99
CA GLU A 4 5.31 -25.15 -1.36
C GLU A 4 5.62 -24.80 0.10
N ASN A 5 6.27 -25.71 0.82
CA ASN A 5 6.68 -25.49 2.21
C ASN A 5 7.70 -24.35 2.34
N ILE A 6 8.65 -24.24 1.39
CA ILE A 6 9.63 -23.14 1.35
C ILE A 6 8.94 -21.79 1.07
N LYS A 7 7.99 -21.76 0.12
CA LYS A 7 7.24 -20.54 -0.22
C LYS A 7 6.43 -20.04 0.98
N LEU A 8 5.70 -20.95 1.64
CA LEU A 8 4.95 -20.63 2.85
C LEU A 8 5.87 -20.19 3.98
N LYS A 9 7.05 -20.82 4.13
CA LYS A 9 8.04 -20.39 5.12
C LYS A 9 8.47 -18.94 4.90
N ILE A 10 8.82 -18.56 3.66
CA ILE A 10 9.17 -17.16 3.31
C ILE A 10 8.04 -16.21 3.68
N ILE A 11 6.81 -16.52 3.27
CA ILE A 11 5.63 -15.68 3.56
C ILE A 11 5.38 -15.57 5.07
N SER A 12 5.48 -16.68 5.81
CA SER A 12 5.30 -16.69 7.26
C SER A 12 6.38 -15.88 8.00
N ASP A 13 7.62 -15.88 7.50
CA ASP A 13 8.71 -15.06 8.04
C ASP A 13 8.47 -13.58 7.76
N MET A 14 7.94 -13.22 6.58
CA MET A 14 7.53 -11.85 6.26
C MET A 14 6.40 -11.38 7.18
N ILE A 15 5.35 -12.18 7.37
CA ILE A 15 4.24 -11.88 8.27
C ILE A 15 4.77 -11.64 9.69
N ARG A 16 5.60 -12.54 10.23
CA ARG A 16 6.21 -12.39 11.56
C ARG A 16 7.08 -11.15 11.71
N SER A 17 7.74 -10.73 10.64
CA SER A 17 8.60 -9.54 10.64
C SER A 17 7.81 -8.23 10.59
N SER A 18 6.64 -8.23 9.92
CA SER A 18 5.78 -7.05 9.76
C SER A 18 4.75 -6.87 10.87
N MET A 19 4.52 -7.88 11.69
CA MET A 19 3.52 -7.84 12.77
C MET A 19 3.92 -6.97 13.96
N VAL A 20 2.92 -6.33 14.57
CA VAL A 20 3.03 -5.67 15.88
C VAL A 20 1.86 -6.11 16.76
N ASN A 21 2.13 -6.72 17.91
CA ASN A 21 1.12 -7.22 18.86
C ASN A 21 0.04 -8.12 18.20
N ASN A 22 0.46 -9.11 17.42
CA ASN A 22 -0.41 -9.98 16.60
C ASN A 22 -1.31 -9.24 15.60
N GLY A 23 -1.04 -7.96 15.33
CA GLY A 23 -1.68 -7.18 14.29
C GLY A 23 -0.79 -7.04 13.07
N LEU A 24 -1.35 -7.19 11.89
CA LEU A 24 -0.72 -6.92 10.60
C LEU A 24 -1.51 -5.81 9.89
N GLU A 25 -0.86 -4.70 9.52
CA GLU A 25 -1.57 -3.64 8.81
C GLU A 25 -2.08 -4.14 7.45
N GLN A 26 -3.25 -3.65 7.02
CA GLN A 26 -3.84 -4.00 5.72
C GLN A 26 -2.86 -3.80 4.55
N MET A 27 -2.03 -2.74 4.59
CA MET A 27 -1.04 -2.52 3.52
C MET A 27 0.05 -3.59 3.50
N GLU A 28 0.52 -4.03 4.67
CA GLU A 28 1.51 -5.10 4.80
C GLU A 28 0.92 -6.42 4.32
N TYR A 29 -0.31 -6.74 4.71
CA TYR A 29 -1.04 -7.90 4.23
C TYR A 29 -1.22 -7.88 2.71
N ASP A 30 -1.69 -6.76 2.13
CA ASP A 30 -1.85 -6.59 0.69
C ASP A 30 -0.50 -6.83 -0.03
N PHE A 31 0.59 -6.29 0.52
CA PHE A 31 1.94 -6.45 -0.03
C PHE A 31 2.42 -7.91 0.04
N ILE A 32 2.22 -8.57 1.17
CA ILE A 32 2.55 -9.99 1.35
C ILE A 32 1.76 -10.87 0.37
N CYS A 33 0.48 -10.56 0.12
CA CYS A 33 -0.32 -11.27 -0.87
C CYS A 33 0.23 -11.12 -2.29
N CYS A 34 0.64 -9.91 -2.68
CA CYS A 34 1.30 -9.68 -3.97
C CYS A 34 2.60 -10.49 -4.12
N ILE A 35 3.41 -10.59 -3.07
CA ILE A 35 4.64 -11.41 -3.09
C ILE A 35 4.29 -12.91 -3.15
N GLY A 36 3.26 -13.33 -2.41
CA GLY A 36 2.75 -14.70 -2.47
C GLY A 36 2.34 -15.10 -3.88
N GLU A 37 1.58 -14.26 -4.57
CA GLU A 37 1.18 -14.48 -5.97
C GLU A 37 2.41 -14.64 -6.89
N GLN A 38 3.41 -13.77 -6.75
CA GLN A 38 4.66 -13.86 -7.52
C GLN A 38 5.46 -15.15 -7.24
N LEU A 39 5.36 -15.69 -6.03
CA LEU A 39 5.93 -16.98 -5.65
C LEU A 39 5.06 -18.18 -6.08
N GLY A 40 3.88 -17.94 -6.65
CA GLY A 40 2.90 -18.96 -7.01
C GLY A 40 2.26 -19.61 -5.78
N LEU A 41 2.07 -18.83 -4.71
CA LEU A 41 1.30 -19.19 -3.53
C LEU A 41 -0.07 -18.52 -3.64
N ALA A 42 -1.14 -19.33 -3.58
CA ALA A 42 -2.49 -18.79 -3.65
C ALA A 42 -2.84 -18.03 -2.37
N GLN A 43 -3.63 -16.96 -2.50
CA GLN A 43 -3.99 -16.08 -1.39
C GLN A 43 -4.66 -16.84 -0.22
N TYR A 44 -5.54 -17.81 -0.50
CA TYR A 44 -6.20 -18.60 0.53
C TYR A 44 -5.23 -19.37 1.46
N VAL A 45 -4.02 -19.67 0.99
CA VAL A 45 -2.98 -20.32 1.82
C VAL A 45 -2.40 -19.33 2.83
N ILE A 46 -2.28 -18.07 2.42
CA ILE A 46 -1.85 -16.97 3.28
C ILE A 46 -2.95 -16.66 4.29
N ASP A 47 -4.20 -16.61 3.83
CA ASP A 47 -5.38 -16.38 4.67
C ASP A 47 -5.51 -17.46 5.74
N GLY A 48 -5.36 -18.73 5.36
CA GLY A 48 -5.32 -19.84 6.32
C GLY A 48 -4.21 -19.67 7.36
N TYR A 49 -3.01 -19.23 6.96
CA TYR A 49 -1.94 -18.96 7.93
C TYR A 49 -2.30 -17.81 8.89
N ILE A 50 -2.94 -16.75 8.40
CA ILE A 50 -3.42 -15.62 9.22
C ILE A 50 -4.46 -16.10 10.24
N GLU A 51 -5.44 -16.89 9.78
CA GLU A 51 -6.51 -17.44 10.63
C GLU A 51 -5.96 -18.43 11.67
N ASP A 52 -5.13 -19.39 11.25
CA ASP A 52 -4.54 -20.42 12.11
C ASP A 52 -3.65 -19.84 13.23
N ASN A 53 -3.10 -18.64 13.01
CA ASN A 53 -2.22 -17.96 13.97
C ASN A 53 -2.91 -16.78 14.67
N GLU A 54 -4.24 -16.63 14.52
CA GLU A 54 -5.03 -15.57 15.15
C GLU A 54 -4.48 -14.15 14.90
N ILE A 55 -4.01 -13.89 13.68
CA ILE A 55 -3.40 -12.62 13.30
C ILE A 55 -4.50 -11.64 12.86
N PHE A 56 -4.55 -10.48 13.50
CA PHE A 56 -5.54 -9.45 13.19
C PHE A 56 -5.08 -8.59 12.03
N ILE A 57 -5.87 -8.53 10.95
CA ILE A 57 -5.62 -7.55 9.89
C ILE A 57 -6.15 -6.18 10.36
N LEU A 58 -5.22 -5.31 10.73
CA LEU A 58 -5.54 -3.97 11.22
C LEU A 58 -5.93 -3.08 10.04
N PRO A 59 -7.02 -2.30 10.16
CA PRO A 59 -7.37 -1.34 9.12
C PRO A 59 -6.20 -0.37 8.91
N GLY A 60 -5.87 -0.10 7.64
CA GLY A 60 -4.74 0.77 7.32
C GLY A 60 -4.83 2.11 8.05
N SER A 61 -3.74 2.51 8.71
CA SER A 61 -3.62 3.82 9.36
C SER A 61 -3.86 4.95 8.36
N MET A 62 -4.17 6.16 8.83
CA MET A 62 -4.32 7.31 7.94
C MET A 62 -3.03 7.55 7.14
N GLN A 63 -1.88 7.35 7.78
CA GLN A 63 -0.55 7.45 7.17
C GLN A 63 -0.38 6.39 6.06
N SER A 64 -0.77 5.14 6.31
CA SER A 64 -0.71 4.06 5.33
C SER A 64 -1.67 4.33 4.16
N LYS A 65 -2.88 4.84 4.41
CA LYS A 65 -3.81 5.26 3.34
C LYS A 65 -3.25 6.38 2.47
N ILE A 66 -2.61 7.38 3.09
CA ILE A 66 -1.94 8.49 2.39
C ILE A 66 -0.79 7.97 1.52
N LEU A 67 0.04 7.07 2.07
CA LEU A 67 1.16 6.47 1.34
C LEU A 67 0.69 5.62 0.16
N LYS A 68 -0.36 4.82 0.34
CA LYS A 68 -1.00 4.02 -0.73
C LYS A 68 -1.49 4.94 -1.84
N PHE A 69 -2.30 5.94 -1.47
CA PHE A 69 -2.84 6.92 -2.40
C PHE A 69 -1.74 7.61 -3.22
N TYR A 70 -0.67 8.04 -2.55
CA TYR A 70 0.45 8.69 -3.21
C TYR A 70 1.12 7.79 -4.26
N LYS A 71 1.48 6.56 -3.87
CA LYS A 71 2.14 5.60 -4.76
C LYS A 71 1.28 5.28 -5.97
N THR A 72 -0.01 5.02 -5.76
CA THR A 72 -0.96 4.72 -6.84
C THR A 72 -1.13 5.93 -7.76
N ALA A 73 -1.34 7.13 -7.21
CA ALA A 73 -1.51 8.33 -8.02
C ALA A 73 -0.26 8.65 -8.86
N LEU A 74 0.95 8.51 -8.31
CA LEU A 74 2.19 8.71 -9.06
C LEU A 74 2.36 7.68 -10.18
N HIS A 75 2.11 6.41 -9.87
CA HIS A 75 2.16 5.33 -10.86
C HIS A 75 1.17 5.58 -12.01
N ASP A 76 -0.08 5.90 -11.69
CA ASP A 76 -1.14 6.15 -12.66
C ASP A 76 -0.87 7.42 -13.50
N LYS A 77 -0.16 8.42 -12.95
CA LYS A 77 0.28 9.62 -13.70
C LYS A 77 1.16 9.22 -14.88
N ASN A 78 2.09 8.30 -14.65
CA ASN A 78 3.05 7.86 -15.66
C ASN A 78 2.42 7.00 -16.75
N LEU A 79 1.31 6.29 -16.43
CA LEU A 79 0.60 5.46 -17.39
C LEU A 79 -0.50 6.20 -18.15
N CYS A 80 -1.11 7.22 -17.54
CA CYS A 80 -2.27 7.89 -18.10
C CYS A 80 -1.85 9.04 -19.03
N LYS A 81 -2.09 8.89 -20.34
CA LYS A 81 -1.82 9.94 -21.34
C LYS A 81 -2.69 11.20 -21.18
N ASN A 82 -3.79 11.13 -20.44
CA ASN A 82 -4.70 12.26 -20.24
C ASN A 82 -4.69 12.74 -18.78
N TYR A 83 -4.13 13.93 -18.57
CA TYR A 83 -3.98 14.57 -17.27
C TYR A 83 -5.30 14.72 -16.50
N TYR A 84 -6.37 15.18 -17.16
CA TYR A 84 -7.67 15.40 -16.50
C TYR A 84 -8.33 14.10 -16.07
N LYS A 85 -8.18 13.03 -16.87
CA LYS A 85 -8.67 11.70 -16.53
C LYS A 85 -7.91 11.16 -15.31
N TRP A 86 -6.59 11.33 -15.27
CA TRP A 86 -5.76 10.98 -14.12
C TRP A 86 -6.22 11.69 -12.84
N ILE A 87 -6.30 13.03 -12.85
CA ILE A 87 -6.75 13.82 -11.69
C ILE A 87 -8.09 13.32 -11.16
N ARG A 88 -9.08 13.13 -12.06
CA ARG A 88 -10.43 12.70 -11.67
C ARG A 88 -10.45 11.31 -11.06
N ASN A 89 -9.70 10.37 -11.63
CA ASN A 89 -9.63 9.00 -11.13
C ASN A 89 -8.92 8.94 -9.78
N SER A 90 -7.76 9.58 -9.66
CA SER A 90 -7.02 9.65 -8.41
C SER A 90 -7.85 10.32 -7.31
N TYR A 91 -8.55 11.42 -7.61
CA TYR A 91 -9.44 12.05 -6.62
C TYR A 91 -10.53 11.11 -6.11
N ARG A 92 -11.17 10.34 -7.00
CA ARG A 92 -12.18 9.33 -6.62
C ARG A 92 -11.58 8.20 -5.78
N GLN A 93 -10.39 7.73 -6.13
CA GLN A 93 -9.69 6.71 -5.35
C GLN A 93 -9.35 7.21 -3.94
N GLY A 94 -8.81 8.43 -3.81
CA GLY A 94 -8.50 9.02 -2.50
C GLY A 94 -9.75 9.17 -1.61
N MET A 95 -10.88 9.57 -2.21
CA MET A 95 -12.17 9.61 -1.50
C MET A 95 -12.63 8.22 -1.04
N ALA A 96 -12.50 7.20 -1.89
CA ALA A 96 -12.84 5.82 -1.54
C ALA A 96 -11.93 5.23 -0.44
N MET A 97 -10.70 5.72 -0.33
CA MET A 97 -9.77 5.38 0.77
C MET A 97 -10.10 6.12 2.08
N GLY A 98 -11.06 7.05 2.07
CA GLY A 98 -11.45 7.85 3.24
C GLY A 98 -10.49 9.00 3.55
N LEU A 99 -9.70 9.45 2.57
CA LEU A 99 -8.77 10.56 2.77
C LEU A 99 -9.50 11.91 2.81
N PRO A 100 -9.07 12.86 3.66
CA PRO A 100 -9.64 14.20 3.66
C PRO A 100 -9.41 14.90 2.32
N GLN A 101 -10.40 15.62 1.80
CA GLN A 101 -10.31 16.30 0.51
C GLN A 101 -9.09 17.25 0.41
N LYS A 102 -8.73 17.91 1.52
CA LYS A 102 -7.56 18.78 1.60
C LYS A 102 -6.26 18.02 1.31
N VAL A 103 -6.14 16.81 1.86
CA VAL A 103 -4.99 15.92 1.68
C VAL A 103 -4.91 15.45 0.24
N ILE A 104 -6.02 14.99 -0.34
CA ILE A 104 -6.11 14.56 -1.74
C ILE A 104 -5.66 15.69 -2.68
N ARG A 105 -6.23 16.89 -2.52
CA ARG A 105 -5.91 18.06 -3.36
C ARG A 105 -4.45 18.45 -3.25
N LYS A 106 -3.91 18.48 -2.02
CA LYS A 106 -2.50 18.79 -1.78
C LYS A 106 -1.59 17.82 -2.53
N PHE A 107 -1.79 16.52 -2.36
CA PHE A 107 -0.92 15.53 -3.00
C PHE A 107 -1.05 15.50 -4.51
N LEU A 108 -2.25 15.69 -5.08
CA LEU A 108 -2.40 15.81 -6.53
C LEU A 108 -1.70 17.06 -7.09
N TYR A 109 -1.75 18.18 -6.36
CA TYR A 109 -1.01 19.39 -6.71
C TYR A 109 0.50 19.16 -6.63
N ASP A 110 1.00 18.56 -5.55
CA ASP A 110 2.43 18.27 -5.38
C ASP A 110 2.93 17.28 -6.46
N LEU A 111 2.11 16.26 -6.81
CA LEU A 111 2.40 15.29 -7.87
C LEU A 111 2.38 15.89 -9.28
N HIS A 112 1.59 16.93 -9.51
CA HIS A 112 1.57 17.62 -10.82
C HIS A 112 2.97 18.07 -11.22
N PHE A 113 3.73 18.63 -10.27
CA PHE A 113 5.09 19.13 -10.47
C PHE A 113 6.19 18.09 -10.25
N CYS A 114 5.82 16.82 -10.02
CA CYS A 114 6.76 15.75 -9.70
C CYS A 114 6.92 14.80 -10.90
N ASP A 115 8.08 14.84 -11.56
CA ASP A 115 8.36 14.00 -12.74
C ASP A 115 9.17 12.73 -12.41
N ASP A 116 9.57 12.55 -11.14
CA ASP A 116 10.44 11.45 -10.68
C ASP A 116 10.00 10.92 -9.30
N PHE A 117 10.05 9.60 -9.11
CA PHE A 117 9.83 8.89 -7.85
C PHE A 117 10.70 9.40 -6.70
N SER A 118 11.95 9.77 -6.98
CA SER A 118 12.93 10.27 -6.00
C SER A 118 12.49 11.59 -5.36
N LYS A 119 11.84 12.46 -6.14
CA LYS A 119 11.22 13.70 -5.65
C LYS A 119 9.93 13.40 -4.88
N GLY A 120 9.27 12.32 -5.22
CA GLY A 120 8.03 11.91 -4.58
C GLY A 120 8.17 11.40 -3.16
N GLU A 121 9.23 10.65 -2.88
CA GLU A 121 9.57 10.21 -1.53
C GLU A 121 9.80 11.40 -0.57
N ARG A 122 10.42 12.49 -1.08
CA ARG A 122 10.62 13.73 -0.30
C ARG A 122 9.29 14.43 0.03
N ILE A 123 8.32 14.42 -0.87
CA ILE A 123 6.99 15.02 -0.63
C ILE A 123 6.30 14.29 0.53
N ILE A 124 6.33 12.95 0.54
CA ILE A 124 5.74 12.15 1.62
C ILE A 124 6.48 12.39 2.95
N LYS A 125 7.82 12.32 2.95
CA LYS A 125 8.63 12.54 4.15
C LYS A 125 8.37 13.91 4.77
N ASN A 126 8.28 14.96 3.95
CA ASN A 126 7.98 16.31 4.42
C ASN A 126 6.55 16.42 4.97
N TYR A 127 5.58 15.77 4.35
CA TYR A 127 4.20 15.76 4.84
C TYR A 127 4.12 15.19 6.25
N PHE A 128 4.71 14.01 6.49
CA PHE A 128 4.69 13.38 7.82
C PHE A 128 5.59 14.09 8.85
N ALA A 129 6.61 14.84 8.42
CA ALA A 129 7.42 15.65 9.32
C ALA A 129 6.68 16.91 9.82
N LEU A 130 5.75 17.46 9.02
CA LEU A 130 5.00 18.67 9.32
C LEU A 130 3.71 18.42 10.13
N GLU A 131 3.23 17.17 10.20
CA GLU A 131 2.07 16.77 11.00
C GLU A 131 2.42 16.31 12.43
N LYS A 132 3.65 16.56 12.89
CA LYS A 132 4.06 16.38 14.30
C LYS A 132 3.80 17.61 15.15
#